data_AF-A0A948R187-F1
#
_entry.id   AF-A0A948R187-F1
#
_cell.length_a   1.000
_cell.length_b   1.000
_cell.length_c   1.000
_cell.angle_alpha   90.00
_cell.angle_beta   90.00
_cell.angle_gamma   90.00
#
_symmetry.space_group_name_H-M   'P 1'
#
loop_
_entity.id
_entity.type
_entity.pdbx_description
1 polymer ?
#
loop_
_entity_poly.entity_id
_entity_poly.type
_entity_poly.pdbx_seq_one_letter_code
_entity_poly.pdbx_strand_id
1 'polypeptide(L)'
;MTVATSNEPTATVAAACEAKPAAPQIYASGTLRKLTFSFVFLLMLPFFVSLGPMLFARVAHGHWIGTPGLILLTIAFATVMGLLVVELVSSIRSRVVLGDKAARIRLPQSRGPMSLFSYKTFDVPYADIAAVEMRREIYGGSIAPVIMKGARVVLKDGSSIKLGYVNERNVDPAFPFAEIGERIAARANVPIVDVGDVRRSAFKKTFGLVASPDENDVLTAADVAAINHRHGQVIFFLVGLLILLVGVGIFSDINSDIGHANLLSTGFGTAPGAGQ
;
A
#
# COMPACT_ATOMS: atom_id res chain seq x y z
N MET A 1 50.35 -68.05 -12.58
CA MET A 1 49.11 -68.87 -12.56
C MET A 1 48.46 -68.62 -11.20
N THR A 2 47.30 -68.00 -11.03
CA THR A 2 46.19 -67.73 -11.94
C THR A 2 45.27 -66.71 -11.24
N VAL A 3 44.94 -65.63 -11.95
CA VAL A 3 43.67 -64.86 -11.95
C VAL A 3 43.21 -64.10 -10.70
N ALA A 4 43.12 -62.78 -10.90
CA ALA A 4 42.36 -61.80 -10.15
C ALA A 4 40.85 -61.94 -10.40
N THR A 5 40.04 -61.69 -9.37
CA THR A 5 38.66 -61.19 -9.54
C THR A 5 38.38 -60.09 -8.52
N SER A 6 38.04 -58.95 -9.08
CA SER A 6 37.50 -57.72 -8.50
C SER A 6 36.18 -57.95 -7.77
N ASN A 7 35.98 -57.31 -6.62
CA ASN A 7 34.66 -56.99 -6.10
C ASN A 7 34.58 -55.50 -5.77
N GLU A 8 33.62 -54.85 -6.43
CA GLU A 8 33.33 -53.41 -6.42
C GLU A 8 32.79 -52.93 -5.07
N PRO A 9 32.97 -51.63 -4.75
CA PRO A 9 32.34 -51.00 -3.60
C PRO A 9 30.84 -50.82 -3.85
N THR A 10 30.02 -51.40 -2.98
CA THR A 10 28.56 -51.21 -2.97
C THR A 10 28.22 -49.76 -2.66
N ALA A 11 27.99 -48.96 -3.70
CA ALA A 11 27.37 -47.65 -3.59
C ALA A 11 25.91 -47.83 -3.18
N THR A 12 25.60 -47.59 -1.91
CA THR A 12 24.22 -47.48 -1.43
C THR A 12 23.67 -46.13 -1.87
N VAL A 13 23.08 -46.09 -3.06
CA VAL A 13 22.23 -44.99 -3.52
C VAL A 13 20.77 -45.35 -3.23
N ALA A 14 20.02 -44.34 -2.79
CA ALA A 14 18.56 -44.24 -2.77
C ALA A 14 17.81 -44.84 -1.56
N ALA A 15 17.57 -43.96 -0.59
CA ALA A 15 16.21 -43.67 -0.13
C ALA A 15 16.12 -42.17 0.20
N ALA A 16 16.15 -41.31 -0.83
CA ALA A 16 15.65 -39.96 -0.67
C ALA A 16 14.16 -40.08 -0.35
N CYS A 17 13.82 -39.86 0.91
CA CYS A 17 12.45 -39.77 1.37
C CYS A 17 11.74 -38.76 0.47
N GLU A 18 10.81 -39.23 -0.36
CA GLU A 18 10.00 -38.38 -1.23
C GLU A 18 9.18 -37.46 -0.31
N ALA A 19 9.68 -36.25 -0.11
CA ALA A 19 9.06 -35.27 0.76
C ALA A 19 7.67 -34.98 0.21
N LYS A 20 6.64 -35.29 1.01
CA LYS A 20 5.24 -35.01 0.70
C LYS A 20 5.11 -33.59 0.13
N PRO A 21 4.50 -33.40 -1.06
CA PRO A 21 4.39 -32.08 -1.66
C PRO A 21 3.70 -31.14 -0.68
N ALA A 22 4.39 -30.05 -0.35
CA ALA A 22 3.89 -29.06 0.58
C ALA A 22 2.64 -28.42 -0.03
N ALA A 23 1.51 -28.50 0.67
CA ALA A 23 0.25 -27.96 0.17
C ALA A 23 0.44 -26.54 -0.42
N PRO A 24 -0.17 -26.23 -1.58
CA PRO A 24 0.00 -24.95 -2.24
C PRO A 24 -0.37 -23.81 -1.29
N GLN A 25 0.57 -22.89 -1.07
CA GLN A 25 0.33 -21.75 -0.19
C GLN A 25 -0.17 -20.57 -1.01
N ILE A 26 -1.31 -20.02 -0.61
CA ILE A 26 -1.99 -18.96 -1.37
C ILE A 26 -1.98 -17.68 -0.54
N TYR A 27 -1.38 -16.64 -1.11
CA TYR A 27 -1.44 -15.28 -0.62
C TYR A 27 -2.41 -14.48 -1.48
N ALA A 28 -3.52 -14.10 -0.89
CA ALA A 28 -4.56 -13.30 -1.51
C ALA A 28 -5.29 -12.51 -0.43
N SER A 29 -5.92 -11.41 -0.82
CA SER A 29 -6.83 -10.71 0.08
C SER A 29 -8.03 -11.60 0.44
N GLY A 30 -8.44 -11.51 1.71
CA GLY A 30 -9.63 -12.21 2.21
C GLY A 30 -10.92 -11.71 1.55
N THR A 31 -11.91 -12.59 1.45
CA THR A 31 -13.23 -12.26 0.89
C THR A 31 -13.88 -11.07 1.61
N LEU A 32 -13.74 -11.00 2.93
CA LEU A 32 -14.28 -9.88 3.72
C LEU A 32 -13.69 -8.53 3.26
N ARG A 33 -12.37 -8.43 3.10
CA ARG A 33 -11.71 -7.20 2.61
C ARG A 33 -12.25 -6.78 1.25
N LYS A 34 -12.44 -7.73 0.32
CA LYS A 34 -13.03 -7.47 -1.00
C LYS A 34 -14.45 -6.92 -0.88
N LEU A 35 -15.30 -7.56 -0.08
CA LEU A 35 -16.68 -7.15 0.11
C LEU A 35 -16.78 -5.77 0.75
N THR A 36 -15.99 -5.50 1.79
CA THR A 36 -15.96 -4.19 2.46
C THR A 36 -15.58 -3.08 1.49
N PHE A 37 -14.48 -3.23 0.74
CA PHE A 37 -14.08 -2.20 -0.22
C PHE A 37 -15.09 -2.03 -1.36
N SER A 38 -15.67 -3.12 -1.87
CA SER A 38 -16.73 -3.03 -2.89
C SER A 38 -17.96 -2.30 -2.36
N PHE A 39 -18.40 -2.60 -1.15
CA PHE A 39 -19.57 -1.97 -0.54
C PHE A 39 -19.34 -0.48 -0.29
N VAL A 40 -18.21 -0.12 0.32
CA VAL A 40 -17.85 1.30 0.56
C VAL A 40 -17.71 2.04 -0.77
N PHE A 41 -17.10 1.43 -1.80
CA PHE A 41 -17.03 2.02 -3.14
C PHE A 41 -18.41 2.35 -3.70
N LEU A 42 -19.32 1.37 -3.69
CA LEU A 42 -20.68 1.53 -4.20
C LEU A 42 -21.47 2.58 -3.41
N LEU A 43 -21.27 2.65 -2.10
CA LEU A 43 -21.89 3.66 -1.24
C LEU A 43 -21.39 5.08 -1.56
N MET A 44 -20.09 5.24 -1.83
CA MET A 44 -19.48 6.55 -2.12
C MET A 44 -19.66 7.02 -3.57
N LEU A 45 -19.87 6.08 -4.51
CA LEU A 45 -19.99 6.35 -5.94
C LEU A 45 -21.03 7.43 -6.32
N PRO A 46 -22.29 7.41 -5.83
CA PRO A 46 -23.27 8.43 -6.20
C PRO A 46 -22.83 9.84 -5.80
N PHE A 47 -22.22 9.98 -4.61
CA PHE A 47 -21.67 11.25 -4.15
C PHE A 47 -20.54 11.72 -5.07
N PHE A 48 -19.61 10.82 -5.43
CA PHE A 48 -18.51 11.14 -6.33
C PHE A 48 -18.99 11.65 -7.69
N VAL A 49 -19.96 10.95 -8.29
CA VAL A 49 -20.53 11.31 -9.59
C VAL A 49 -21.29 12.65 -9.51
N SER A 50 -21.98 12.93 -8.40
CA SER A 50 -22.73 14.18 -8.24
C SER A 50 -21.85 15.44 -8.07
N LEU A 51 -20.61 15.31 -7.57
CA LEU A 51 -19.75 16.46 -7.27
C LEU A 51 -19.41 17.27 -8.53
N GLY A 52 -19.13 16.61 -9.65
CA GLY A 52 -18.79 17.28 -10.90
C GLY A 52 -19.89 18.23 -11.40
N PRO A 53 -21.11 17.74 -11.64
CA PRO A 53 -22.25 18.58 -12.03
C PRO A 53 -22.58 19.68 -11.01
N MET A 54 -22.50 19.38 -9.71
CA MET A 54 -22.76 20.37 -8.65
C MET A 54 -21.74 21.51 -8.68
N LEU A 55 -20.45 21.18 -8.83
CA LEU A 55 -19.37 22.17 -8.94
C LEU A 55 -19.52 23.01 -10.21
N PHE A 56 -19.79 22.36 -11.34
CA PHE A 56 -20.01 23.02 -12.62
C PHE A 56 -21.17 24.01 -12.55
N ALA A 57 -22.33 23.60 -12.05
CA ALA A 57 -23.48 24.46 -11.89
C ALA A 57 -23.16 25.67 -10.99
N ARG A 58 -22.44 25.47 -9.90
CA ARG A 58 -22.11 26.55 -8.96
C ARG A 58 -21.18 27.61 -9.59
N VAL A 59 -20.19 27.17 -10.36
CA VAL A 59 -19.28 28.05 -11.11
C VAL A 59 -20.01 28.76 -12.23
N ALA A 60 -20.85 28.05 -12.99
CA ALA A 60 -21.60 28.61 -14.12
C ALA A 60 -22.59 29.72 -13.69
N HIS A 61 -23.22 29.58 -12.53
CA HIS A 61 -24.14 30.58 -11.98
C HIS A 61 -23.44 31.68 -11.15
N GLY A 62 -22.10 31.68 -11.06
CA GLY A 62 -21.33 32.73 -10.38
C GLY A 62 -21.45 32.74 -8.85
N HIS A 63 -21.86 31.63 -8.23
CA HIS A 63 -21.95 31.53 -6.77
C HIS A 63 -20.58 31.29 -6.14
N TRP A 64 -19.85 32.34 -5.78
CA TRP A 64 -18.48 32.20 -5.23
C TRP A 64 -18.44 31.90 -3.72
N ILE A 65 -19.46 32.31 -2.98
CA ILE A 65 -19.54 32.05 -1.54
C ILE A 65 -19.64 30.54 -1.30
N GLY A 66 -18.63 29.97 -0.62
CA GLY A 66 -18.51 28.54 -0.32
C GLY A 66 -17.97 27.66 -1.45
N THR A 67 -17.72 28.20 -2.64
CA THR A 67 -17.18 27.44 -3.78
C THR A 67 -15.73 26.98 -3.59
N PRO A 68 -14.80 27.81 -3.08
CA PRO A 68 -13.45 27.35 -2.76
C PRO A 68 -13.44 26.17 -1.78
N GLY A 69 -14.31 26.18 -0.77
CA GLY A 69 -14.47 25.08 0.17
C GLY A 69 -14.97 23.81 -0.51
N LEU A 70 -15.96 23.93 -1.41
CA LEU A 70 -16.46 22.80 -2.19
C LEU A 70 -15.39 22.24 -3.14
N ILE A 71 -14.55 23.08 -3.76
CA ILE A 71 -13.42 22.64 -4.59
C ILE A 71 -12.44 21.81 -3.75
N LEU A 72 -12.04 22.32 -2.59
CA LEU A 72 -11.12 21.61 -1.69
C LEU A 72 -11.69 20.27 -1.24
N LEU A 73 -12.97 20.25 -0.83
CA LEU A 73 -13.67 19.03 -0.46
C LEU A 73 -13.74 18.04 -1.63
N THR A 74 -14.00 18.53 -2.85
CA THR A 74 -14.06 17.69 -4.05
C THR A 74 -12.71 17.05 -4.34
N ILE A 75 -11.61 17.80 -4.22
CA ILE A 75 -10.24 17.27 -4.41
C ILE A 75 -9.92 16.22 -3.34
N ALA A 76 -10.22 16.50 -2.08
CA ALA A 76 -10.01 15.55 -0.98
C ALA A 76 -10.82 14.26 -1.20
N PHE A 77 -12.10 14.40 -1.56
CA PHE A 77 -12.99 13.27 -1.82
C PHE A 77 -12.56 12.46 -3.04
N ALA A 78 -12.13 13.12 -4.12
CA ALA A 78 -11.58 12.46 -5.30
C ALA A 78 -10.30 11.68 -4.98
N THR A 79 -9.46 12.21 -4.08
CA THR A 79 -8.24 11.53 -3.61
C THR A 79 -8.61 10.26 -2.83
N VAL A 80 -9.56 10.34 -1.90
CA VAL A 80 -10.06 9.17 -1.15
C VAL A 80 -10.67 8.12 -2.09
N MET A 81 -11.50 8.54 -3.05
CA MET A 81 -12.09 7.64 -4.05
C MET A 81 -11.01 6.97 -4.91
N GLY A 82 -10.00 7.72 -5.33
CA GLY A 82 -8.86 7.18 -6.08
C GLY A 82 -8.11 6.11 -5.29
N LEU A 83 -7.78 6.37 -4.03
CA LEU A 83 -7.14 5.39 -3.14
C LEU A 83 -8.01 4.15 -2.93
N LEU A 84 -9.32 4.35 -2.79
CA LEU A 84 -10.27 3.25 -2.60
C LEU A 84 -10.36 2.35 -3.84
N VAL A 85 -10.36 2.94 -5.05
CA VAL A 85 -10.28 2.18 -6.31
C VAL A 85 -8.97 1.39 -6.39
N VAL A 86 -7.84 1.99 -5.99
CA VAL A 86 -6.54 1.31 -5.96
C VAL A 86 -6.58 0.08 -5.06
N GLU A 87 -7.07 0.24 -3.83
CA GLU A 87 -7.19 -0.86 -2.89
C GLU A 87 -8.18 -1.92 -3.34
N LEU A 88 -9.31 -1.54 -3.93
CA LEU A 88 -10.30 -2.48 -4.46
C LEU A 88 -9.72 -3.33 -5.60
N VAL A 89 -9.08 -2.68 -6.59
CA VAL A 89 -8.48 -3.39 -7.72
C VAL A 89 -7.33 -4.29 -7.25
N SER A 90 -6.48 -3.80 -6.35
CA SER A 90 -5.41 -4.60 -5.73
C SER A 90 -5.96 -5.81 -4.97
N SER A 91 -6.99 -5.59 -4.16
CA SER A 91 -7.66 -6.64 -3.42
C SER A 91 -8.24 -7.71 -4.36
N ILE A 92 -8.84 -7.34 -5.49
CA ILE A 92 -9.44 -8.31 -6.42
C ILE A 92 -8.37 -9.07 -7.24
N ARG A 93 -7.34 -8.36 -7.73
CA ARG A 93 -6.43 -8.89 -8.77
C ARG A 93 -5.14 -9.48 -8.21
N SER A 94 -4.63 -8.99 -7.08
CA SER A 94 -3.35 -9.43 -6.52
C SER A 94 -3.45 -10.85 -5.96
N ARG A 95 -2.56 -11.73 -6.40
CA ARG A 95 -2.51 -13.12 -5.94
C ARG A 95 -1.11 -13.70 -6.12
N VAL A 96 -0.59 -14.35 -5.09
CA VAL A 96 0.63 -15.14 -5.17
C VAL A 96 0.32 -16.57 -4.73
N VAL A 97 0.67 -17.54 -5.55
CA VAL A 97 0.50 -18.97 -5.25
C VAL A 97 1.87 -19.64 -5.31
N LEU A 98 2.29 -20.20 -4.18
CA LEU A 98 3.50 -21.01 -4.10
C LEU A 98 3.10 -22.47 -4.29
N GLY A 99 3.28 -22.98 -5.51
CA GLY A 99 3.11 -24.39 -5.84
C GLY A 99 4.37 -25.20 -5.55
N ASP A 100 4.35 -26.49 -5.90
CA ASP A 100 5.47 -27.41 -5.64
C ASP A 100 6.68 -27.15 -6.54
N LYS A 101 6.44 -26.83 -7.82
CA LYS A 101 7.49 -26.65 -8.84
C LYS A 101 7.67 -25.22 -9.33
N ALA A 102 6.66 -24.38 -9.12
CA ALA A 102 6.64 -23.01 -9.61
C ALA A 102 5.89 -22.07 -8.67
N ALA A 103 6.28 -20.80 -8.69
CA ALA A 103 5.56 -19.71 -8.07
C ALA A 103 4.75 -18.96 -9.13
N ARG A 104 3.42 -18.90 -8.95
CA ARG A 104 2.53 -18.11 -9.79
C ARG A 104 2.25 -16.77 -9.13
N ILE A 105 2.75 -15.70 -9.73
CA ILE A 105 2.74 -14.35 -9.18
C ILE A 105 1.87 -13.47 -10.09
N ARG A 106 0.81 -12.88 -9.55
CA ARG A 106 0.00 -11.86 -10.22
C ARG A 106 -0.01 -10.59 -9.40
N LEU A 107 0.76 -9.61 -9.86
CA LEU A 107 1.01 -8.36 -9.13
C LEU A 107 1.13 -7.18 -10.12
N PRO A 108 0.87 -5.95 -9.68
CA PRO A 108 1.10 -4.77 -10.51
C PRO A 108 2.60 -4.59 -10.77
N GLN A 109 3.00 -4.40 -12.03
CA GLN A 109 4.41 -4.25 -12.42
C GLN A 109 4.77 -2.85 -12.94
N SER A 110 3.77 -2.00 -13.20
CA SER A 110 4.03 -0.66 -13.72
C SER A 110 4.43 0.33 -12.62
N ARG A 111 5.15 1.37 -13.03
CA ARG A 111 5.46 2.53 -12.19
C ARG A 111 4.33 3.56 -12.31
N GLY A 112 4.00 4.21 -11.21
CA GLY A 112 3.06 5.34 -11.20
C GLY A 112 1.58 4.95 -11.12
N PRO A 113 0.68 5.92 -11.28
CA PRO A 113 -0.77 5.72 -11.10
C PRO A 113 -1.36 4.73 -12.13
N MET A 114 -0.69 4.53 -13.27
CA MET A 114 -1.06 3.51 -14.27
C MET A 114 -0.81 2.05 -13.82
N SER A 115 -0.17 1.85 -12.65
CA SER A 115 -0.06 0.56 -11.95
C SER A 115 -1.40 -0.18 -11.82
N LEU A 116 -2.49 0.57 -11.64
CA LEU A 116 -3.86 0.08 -11.53
C LEU A 116 -4.28 -0.91 -12.63
N PHE A 117 -3.79 -0.71 -13.86
CA PHE A 117 -4.23 -1.49 -15.02
C PHE A 117 -3.19 -2.52 -15.48
N SER A 118 -1.95 -2.44 -15.00
CA SER A 118 -0.84 -3.26 -15.48
C SER A 118 -0.49 -4.42 -14.54
N TYR A 119 -1.44 -5.34 -14.39
CA TYR A 119 -1.20 -6.60 -13.71
C TYR A 119 -0.59 -7.60 -14.67
N LYS A 120 0.61 -8.09 -14.34
CA LYS A 120 1.23 -9.19 -15.09
C LYS A 120 1.13 -10.45 -14.26
N THR A 121 0.85 -11.56 -14.94
CA THR A 121 0.91 -12.90 -14.34
C THR A 121 2.21 -13.54 -14.81
N PHE A 122 3.01 -13.99 -13.85
CA PHE A 122 4.22 -14.77 -14.09
C PHE A 122 3.99 -16.15 -13.51
N ASP A 123 4.38 -17.17 -14.27
CA ASP A 123 4.52 -18.54 -13.76
C ASP A 123 6.01 -18.84 -13.81
N VAL A 124 6.64 -18.87 -12.64
CA VAL A 124 8.10 -18.92 -12.51
C VAL A 124 8.49 -20.28 -11.94
N PRO A 125 9.07 -21.17 -12.75
CA PRO A 125 9.65 -22.41 -12.25
C PRO A 125 10.77 -22.10 -11.26
N TYR A 126 10.83 -22.82 -10.14
CA TYR A 126 11.88 -22.62 -9.14
C TYR A 126 13.28 -22.87 -9.70
N ALA A 127 13.38 -23.76 -10.68
CA ALA A 127 14.63 -24.06 -11.39
C ALA A 127 15.19 -22.85 -12.16
N ASP A 128 14.37 -21.86 -12.50
CA ASP A 128 14.78 -20.69 -13.29
C ASP A 128 15.15 -19.49 -12.42
N ILE A 129 15.00 -19.63 -11.09
CA ILE A 129 15.35 -18.59 -10.13
C ILE A 129 16.85 -18.67 -9.86
N ALA A 130 17.52 -17.52 -9.90
CA ALA A 130 18.93 -17.39 -9.56
C ALA A 130 19.12 -16.95 -8.10
N ALA A 131 18.34 -15.96 -7.66
CA ALA A 131 18.38 -15.43 -6.30
C ALA A 131 17.06 -14.73 -5.96
N VAL A 132 16.82 -14.50 -4.67
CA VAL A 132 15.82 -13.55 -4.21
C VAL A 132 16.53 -12.38 -3.57
N GLU A 133 16.23 -11.18 -4.03
CA GLU A 133 16.84 -9.97 -3.51
C GLU A 133 15.86 -9.23 -2.60
N MET A 134 16.38 -8.84 -1.44
CA MET A 134 15.68 -8.03 -0.45
C MET A 134 16.30 -6.65 -0.42
N ARG A 135 15.47 -5.63 -0.21
CA ARG A 135 15.93 -4.25 -0.10
C ARG A 135 15.04 -3.45 0.82
N ARG A 136 15.63 -2.60 1.65
CA ARG A 136 14.88 -1.55 2.35
C ARG A 136 15.04 -0.23 1.63
N GLU A 137 13.92 0.44 1.42
CA GLU A 137 13.85 1.73 0.77
C GLU A 137 13.15 2.72 1.69
N ILE A 138 13.79 3.86 1.92
CA ILE A 138 13.24 4.94 2.73
C ILE A 138 12.59 5.98 1.83
N TYR A 139 11.29 6.16 2.01
CA TYR A 139 10.46 7.12 1.28
C TYR A 139 10.11 8.33 2.14
N GLY A 140 9.62 9.42 1.52
CA GLY A 140 8.98 10.53 2.24
C GLY A 140 9.89 11.68 2.72
N GLY A 141 11.16 11.69 2.29
CA GLY A 141 12.04 12.84 2.48
C GLY A 141 12.32 13.16 3.96
N SER A 142 12.30 14.44 4.33
CA SER A 142 12.48 14.90 5.71
C SER A 142 11.18 15.00 6.51
N ILE A 143 10.03 15.07 5.84
CA ILE A 143 8.74 15.44 6.47
C ILE A 143 7.98 14.21 6.98
N ALA A 144 7.96 13.11 6.23
CA ALA A 144 7.24 11.90 6.63
C ALA A 144 8.00 10.66 6.18
N PRO A 145 9.18 10.39 6.77
CA PRO A 145 10.00 9.29 6.30
C PRO A 145 9.35 7.95 6.65
N VAL A 146 9.28 7.02 5.69
CA VAL A 146 8.70 5.68 5.86
C VAL A 146 9.66 4.64 5.32
N ILE A 147 9.91 3.60 6.11
CA ILE A 147 10.75 2.48 5.69
C ILE A 147 9.87 1.40 5.06
N MET A 148 10.21 1.08 3.82
CA MET A 148 9.51 0.10 3.01
C MET A 148 10.47 -1.05 2.69
N LYS A 149 10.12 -2.26 3.11
CA LYS A 149 10.87 -3.48 2.76
C LYS A 149 10.26 -4.08 1.50
N GLY A 150 11.10 -4.27 0.48
CA GLY A 150 10.69 -4.87 -0.78
C GLY A 150 11.47 -6.14 -1.09
N ALA A 151 10.85 -6.98 -1.91
CA ALA A 151 11.43 -8.23 -2.40
C ALA A 151 11.33 -8.29 -3.93
N ARG A 152 12.36 -8.83 -4.59
CA ARG A 152 12.32 -9.16 -6.02
C ARG A 152 12.94 -10.52 -6.27
N VAL A 153 12.37 -11.25 -7.23
CA VAL A 153 12.89 -12.54 -7.70
C VAL A 153 13.79 -12.25 -8.89
N VAL A 154 15.04 -12.70 -8.85
CA VAL A 154 15.99 -12.60 -9.95
C VAL A 154 16.04 -13.94 -10.67
N LEU A 155 15.80 -13.90 -11.98
CA LEU A 155 15.80 -15.06 -12.84
C LEU A 155 17.20 -15.29 -13.42
N LYS A 156 17.49 -16.53 -13.83
CA LYS A 156 18.76 -16.92 -14.45
C LYS A 156 19.02 -16.23 -15.79
N ASP A 157 17.97 -15.76 -16.46
CA ASP A 157 18.08 -14.95 -17.67
C ASP A 157 18.48 -13.48 -17.41
N GLY A 158 18.70 -13.11 -16.14
CA GLY A 158 19.06 -11.75 -15.72
C GLY A 158 17.87 -10.81 -15.56
N SER A 159 16.65 -11.24 -15.89
CA SER A 159 15.44 -10.46 -15.63
C SER A 159 15.04 -10.52 -14.15
N SER A 160 14.21 -9.56 -13.70
CA SER A 160 13.72 -9.55 -12.32
C SER A 160 12.23 -9.25 -12.23
N ILE A 161 11.56 -9.97 -11.32
CA ILE A 161 10.13 -9.83 -11.04
C ILE A 161 9.99 -9.18 -9.67
N LYS A 162 9.36 -8.01 -9.62
CA LYS A 162 9.13 -7.29 -8.36
C LYS A 162 7.92 -7.88 -7.66
N LEU A 163 8.08 -8.26 -6.39
CA LEU A 163 6.97 -8.66 -5.53
C LEU A 163 6.26 -7.44 -4.95
N GLY A 164 6.98 -6.36 -4.69
CA GLY A 164 6.39 -5.12 -4.18
C GLY A 164 7.10 -4.65 -2.92
N TYR A 165 6.47 -3.72 -2.22
CA TYR A 165 6.98 -3.10 -1.01
C TYR A 165 5.91 -3.11 0.07
N VAL A 166 6.29 -3.44 1.29
CA VAL A 166 5.45 -3.35 2.49
C VAL A 166 6.13 -2.48 3.53
N ASN A 167 5.34 -1.76 4.33
CA ASN A 167 5.88 -1.00 5.44
C ASN A 167 6.49 -1.98 6.44
N GLU A 168 7.74 -1.77 6.82
CA GLU A 168 8.45 -2.67 7.73
C GLU A 168 7.75 -2.80 9.09
N ARG A 169 7.08 -1.74 9.55
CA ARG A 169 6.34 -1.71 10.81
C ARG A 169 4.90 -2.18 10.71
N ASN A 170 4.32 -2.17 9.52
CA ASN A 170 2.93 -2.54 9.30
C ASN A 170 2.81 -3.36 8.01
N VAL A 171 3.14 -4.64 8.14
CA VAL A 171 3.10 -5.58 7.03
C VAL A 171 1.66 -6.02 6.80
N ASP A 172 1.19 -5.91 5.55
CA ASP A 172 -0.11 -6.46 5.16
C ASP A 172 -0.07 -8.00 5.27
N PRO A 173 -0.88 -8.63 6.15
CA PRO A 173 -0.90 -10.08 6.30
C PRO A 173 -1.32 -10.81 5.02
N ALA A 174 -2.05 -10.16 4.11
CA ALA A 174 -2.44 -10.76 2.84
C ALA A 174 -1.27 -10.83 1.84
N PHE A 175 -0.30 -9.92 1.96
CA PHE A 175 0.83 -9.79 1.04
C PHE A 175 2.15 -9.47 1.76
N PRO A 176 2.65 -10.36 2.65
CA PRO A 176 3.93 -10.17 3.33
C PRO A 176 5.09 -10.45 2.36
N PHE A 177 5.42 -9.50 1.47
CA PHE A 177 6.34 -9.75 0.35
C PHE A 177 7.73 -10.25 0.75
N ALA A 178 8.25 -9.83 1.92
CA ALA A 178 9.52 -10.34 2.43
C ALA A 178 9.43 -11.84 2.75
N GLU A 179 8.39 -12.26 3.48
CA GLU A 179 8.15 -13.66 3.81
C GLU A 179 7.87 -14.50 2.55
N ILE A 180 7.08 -13.96 1.61
CA ILE A 180 6.83 -14.61 0.32
C ILE A 180 8.15 -14.85 -0.42
N GLY A 181 9.04 -13.86 -0.44
CA GLY A 181 10.36 -13.99 -1.06
C GLY A 181 11.25 -15.01 -0.36
N GLU A 182 11.28 -15.04 0.97
CA GLU A 182 12.01 -16.04 1.77
C GLU A 182 11.53 -17.47 1.44
N ARG A 183 10.21 -17.67 1.34
CA ARG A 183 9.64 -18.97 0.99
C ARG A 183 9.94 -19.38 -0.44
N ILE A 184 9.96 -18.44 -1.39
CA ILE A 184 10.39 -18.71 -2.77
C ILE A 184 11.86 -19.12 -2.79
N ALA A 185 12.73 -18.41 -2.06
CA ALA A 185 14.15 -18.72 -1.97
C ALA A 185 14.39 -20.12 -1.39
N ALA A 186 13.69 -20.46 -0.30
CA ALA A 186 13.76 -21.77 0.32
C ALA A 186 13.28 -22.89 -0.61
N ARG A 187 12.17 -22.69 -1.33
CA ARG A 187 11.66 -23.69 -2.29
C ARG A 187 12.54 -23.87 -3.52
N ALA A 188 13.20 -22.80 -3.97
CA ALA A 188 14.15 -22.85 -5.09
C ALA A 188 15.56 -23.24 -4.68
N ASN A 189 15.85 -23.34 -3.37
CA ASN A 189 17.19 -23.58 -2.84
C ASN A 189 18.23 -22.56 -3.37
N VAL A 190 17.84 -21.28 -3.37
CA VAL A 190 18.66 -20.15 -3.84
C VAL A 190 18.97 -19.18 -2.70
N PRO A 191 20.07 -18.42 -2.77
CA PRO A 191 20.40 -17.45 -1.74
C PRO A 191 19.42 -16.27 -1.71
N ILE A 192 19.24 -15.72 -0.51
CA ILE A 192 18.64 -14.41 -0.30
C ILE A 192 19.78 -13.39 -0.26
N VAL A 193 19.74 -12.41 -1.16
CA VAL A 193 20.75 -11.36 -1.26
C VAL A 193 20.16 -10.07 -0.71
N ASP A 194 20.75 -9.53 0.34
CA ASP A 194 20.42 -8.19 0.82
C ASP A 194 21.18 -7.15 -0.02
N VAL A 195 20.44 -6.29 -0.72
CA VAL A 195 20.98 -5.23 -1.58
C VAL A 195 21.18 -3.93 -0.80
N GLY A 196 20.98 -3.96 0.52
CA GLY A 196 21.19 -2.86 1.43
C GLY A 196 20.06 -1.85 1.47
N ASP A 197 20.31 -0.81 2.27
CA ASP A 197 19.32 0.20 2.62
C ASP A 197 19.58 1.48 1.83
N VAL A 198 18.59 1.95 1.09
CA VAL A 198 18.72 3.19 0.31
C VAL A 198 17.59 4.17 0.57
N ARG A 199 17.89 5.45 0.37
CA ARG A 199 16.89 6.50 0.37
C ARG A 199 16.31 6.68 -1.03
N ARG A 200 14.98 6.68 -1.20
CA ARG A 200 14.34 6.90 -2.50
C ARG A 200 13.22 7.93 -2.39
N SER A 201 13.16 8.85 -3.35
CA SER A 201 12.01 9.75 -3.43
C SER A 201 10.78 8.99 -3.98
N ALA A 202 9.70 8.95 -3.19
CA ALA A 202 8.43 8.33 -3.60
C ALA A 202 7.88 9.01 -4.85
N PHE A 203 7.96 10.34 -4.89
CA PHE A 203 7.50 11.15 -6.01
C PHE A 203 8.29 10.80 -7.28
N LYS A 204 9.62 10.88 -7.23
CA LYS A 204 10.45 10.57 -8.40
C LYS A 204 10.23 9.13 -8.89
N LYS A 205 10.15 8.17 -7.97
CA LYS A 205 9.90 6.77 -8.32
C LYS A 205 8.53 6.56 -8.96
N THR A 206 7.50 7.24 -8.46
CA THR A 206 6.13 7.18 -8.97
C THR A 206 6.04 7.77 -10.37
N PHE A 207 6.73 8.88 -10.63
CA PHE A 207 6.76 9.54 -11.94
C PHE A 207 7.87 9.02 -12.88
N GLY A 208 8.62 7.98 -12.48
CA GLY A 208 9.68 7.39 -13.32
C GLY A 208 10.92 8.29 -13.50
N LEU A 209 11.09 9.30 -12.65
CA LEU A 209 12.24 10.20 -12.67
C LEU A 209 13.49 9.48 -12.13
N VAL A 210 14.66 9.84 -12.68
CA VAL A 210 15.96 9.30 -12.26
C VAL A 210 16.23 9.72 -10.81
N ALA A 211 16.72 8.79 -10.02
CA ALA A 211 17.10 9.04 -8.64
C ALA A 211 18.33 9.95 -8.58
N SER A 212 18.36 10.90 -7.66
CA SER A 212 19.53 11.76 -7.46
C SER A 212 20.70 10.97 -6.83
N PRO A 213 21.96 11.44 -6.97
CA PRO A 213 23.13 10.72 -6.45
C PRO A 213 23.04 10.38 -4.95
N ASP A 214 22.53 11.32 -4.17
CA ASP A 214 22.19 11.28 -2.75
C ASP A 214 21.07 10.28 -2.38
N GLU A 215 20.32 9.78 -3.37
CA GLU A 215 19.32 8.71 -3.20
C GLU A 215 19.93 7.29 -3.36
N ASN A 216 21.25 7.16 -3.39
CA ASN A 216 21.93 5.85 -3.38
C ASN A 216 22.84 5.66 -2.15
N ASP A 217 22.89 6.63 -1.25
CA ASP A 217 23.69 6.50 -0.03
C ASP A 217 23.17 5.34 0.83
N VAL A 218 24.12 4.51 1.26
CA VAL A 218 23.86 3.36 2.13
C VAL A 218 23.60 3.88 3.54
N LEU A 219 22.44 3.54 4.08
CA LEU A 219 22.02 4.00 5.40
C LEU A 219 22.60 3.12 6.51
N THR A 220 22.92 3.75 7.64
CA THR A 220 23.34 3.02 8.85
C THR A 220 22.14 2.59 9.68
N ALA A 221 22.34 1.62 10.58
CA ALA A 221 21.29 1.19 11.52
C ALA A 221 20.80 2.33 12.44
N ALA A 222 21.67 3.30 12.74
CA ALA A 222 21.29 4.48 13.53
C ALA A 222 20.32 5.39 12.76
N ASP A 223 20.53 5.56 11.45
CA ASP A 223 19.65 6.35 10.59
C ASP A 223 18.25 5.73 10.51
N VAL A 224 18.19 4.41 10.36
CA VAL A 224 16.94 3.63 10.36
C VAL A 224 16.15 3.84 11.65
N ALA A 225 16.81 3.80 12.82
CA ALA A 225 16.17 4.04 14.10
C ALA A 225 15.64 5.48 14.25
N ALA A 226 16.44 6.47 13.85
CA ALA A 226 16.06 7.88 13.89
C ALA A 226 14.86 8.19 12.99
N ILE A 227 14.82 7.59 11.79
CA ILE A 227 13.73 7.72 10.84
C ILE A 227 12.43 7.15 11.40
N ASN A 228 12.51 5.97 11.99
CA ASN A 228 11.39 5.32 12.65
C ASN A 228 10.81 6.16 13.80
N HIS A 229 11.67 6.80 14.60
CA HIS A 229 11.24 7.71 15.66
C HIS A 229 10.51 8.94 15.10
N ARG A 230 11.09 9.59 14.07
CA ARG A 230 10.46 10.75 13.40
C ARG A 230 9.12 10.40 12.77
N HIS A 231 9.02 9.23 12.13
CA HIS A 231 7.76 8.75 11.57
C HIS A 231 6.65 8.67 12.64
N GLY A 232 6.96 8.09 13.80
CA GLY A 232 6.02 8.01 14.92
C GLY A 232 5.57 9.38 15.42
N GLN A 233 6.51 10.34 15.55
CA GLN A 233 6.20 11.71 15.97
C GLN A 233 5.28 12.43 14.97
N VAL A 234 5.54 12.26 13.66
CA VAL A 234 4.74 12.87 12.60
C VAL A 234 3.32 12.30 12.60
N ILE A 235 3.16 10.98 12.70
CA ILE A 235 1.83 10.35 12.79
C ILE A 235 1.09 10.85 14.04
N PHE A 236 1.76 10.88 15.19
CA PHE A 236 1.14 11.35 16.43
C PHE A 236 0.67 12.81 16.30
N PHE A 237 1.49 13.68 15.71
CA PHE A 237 1.14 15.08 15.47
C PHE A 237 -0.05 15.22 14.51
N LEU A 238 -0.06 14.49 13.39
CA LEU A 238 -1.15 14.52 12.42
C LEU A 238 -2.47 14.03 13.02
N VAL A 239 -2.45 12.95 13.80
CA VAL A 239 -3.63 12.45 14.50
C VAL A 239 -4.11 13.46 15.53
N GLY A 240 -3.20 14.06 16.31
CA GLY A 240 -3.54 15.11 17.27
C GLY A 240 -4.17 16.34 16.61
N LEU A 241 -3.61 16.80 15.49
CA LEU A 241 -4.16 17.92 14.72
C LEU A 241 -5.54 17.60 14.15
N LEU A 242 -5.74 16.37 13.64
CA LEU A 242 -7.06 15.93 13.16
C LEU A 242 -8.10 15.94 14.28
N ILE A 243 -7.77 15.40 15.46
CA ILE A 243 -8.66 15.40 16.63
C ILE A 243 -9.00 16.85 17.03
N LEU A 244 -8.01 17.74 17.04
CA LEU A 244 -8.22 19.17 17.33
C LEU A 244 -9.17 19.82 16.32
N LEU A 245 -8.96 19.61 15.02
CA LEU A 245 -9.81 20.17 13.96
C LEU A 245 -11.25 19.66 14.05
N VAL A 246 -11.44 18.37 14.30
CA VAL A 246 -12.78 17.78 14.51
C VAL A 246 -13.43 18.38 15.76
N GLY A 247 -12.69 18.49 16.87
CA GLY A 247 -13.19 19.10 18.10
C GLY A 247 -13.60 20.56 17.93
N VAL A 248 -12.80 21.36 17.22
CA VAL A 248 -13.12 22.76 16.88
C VAL A 248 -14.35 22.83 15.97
N GLY A 249 -14.44 21.95 14.97
CA GLY A 249 -15.61 21.88 14.08
C GLY A 249 -16.90 21.60 14.85
N ILE A 250 -16.90 20.58 15.72
CA ILE A 250 -18.05 20.24 16.58
C ILE A 250 -18.40 21.40 17.52
N PHE A 251 -17.40 22.02 18.17
CA PHE A 251 -17.64 23.13 19.08
C PHE A 251 -18.19 24.37 18.37
N SER A 252 -17.69 24.66 17.17
CA SER A 252 -18.18 25.75 16.33
C SER A 252 -19.64 25.53 15.93
N ASP A 253 -20.01 24.30 15.56
CA ASP A 253 -21.37 23.92 15.16
C ASP A 253 -22.36 24.10 16.32
N ILE A 254 -21.99 23.60 17.51
CA ILE A 254 -22.76 23.78 18.74
C ILE A 254 -22.97 25.27 19.07
N ASN A 255 -21.91 26.09 18.94
CA ASN A 255 -22.02 27.52 19.22
C ASN A 255 -22.86 28.28 18.17
N SER A 256 -22.81 27.89 16.90
CA SER A 256 -23.68 28.47 15.87
C SER A 256 -25.16 28.13 16.11
N ASP A 257 -25.47 26.91 16.55
CA ASP A 257 -26.83 26.52 16.92
C ASP A 257 -27.36 27.31 18.11
N ILE A 258 -26.51 27.57 19.12
CA ILE A 258 -26.86 28.42 20.28
C ILE A 258 -27.09 29.88 19.85
N GLY A 259 -26.31 30.39 18.89
CA GLY A 259 -26.48 31.73 18.33
C GLY A 259 -27.80 31.91 17.56
N HIS A 260 -28.18 30.91 16.76
CA HIS A 260 -29.46 30.90 16.03
C HIS A 260 -30.66 30.70 16.96
N ALA A 261 -30.54 29.89 18.01
CA ALA A 261 -31.59 29.72 19.02
C ALA A 261 -31.87 31.00 19.82
N ASN A 262 -30.84 31.79 20.15
CA ASN A 262 -31.01 33.06 20.84
C ASN A 262 -31.63 34.16 19.95
N LEU A 263 -31.31 34.19 18.65
CA LEU A 263 -31.95 35.12 17.70
C LEU A 263 -33.46 34.86 17.55
N LEU A 264 -33.88 33.59 17.57
CA LEU A 264 -35.29 33.21 17.52
C LEU A 264 -36.04 33.46 18.85
N SER A 265 -35.36 33.42 20.00
CA SER A 265 -35.99 33.73 21.30
C SER A 265 -36.15 35.24 21.53
N THR A 266 -35.24 36.08 21.01
CA THR A 266 -35.33 37.54 21.11
C THR A 266 -36.34 38.17 20.12
N GLY A 267 -36.79 37.43 19.10
CA GLY A 267 -37.73 37.93 18.08
C GLY A 267 -39.21 37.86 18.45
N PHE A 268 -39.60 37.20 19.55
CA PHE A 268 -41.00 36.99 19.94
C PHE A 268 -41.49 37.81 21.15
N GLY A 269 -40.64 38.66 21.73
CA GLY A 269 -40.98 39.42 22.93
C GLY A 269 -40.96 40.93 22.71
N THR A 270 -42.04 41.49 22.18
CA THR A 270 -42.70 42.76 22.59
C THR A 270 -43.62 43.25 21.47
N ALA A 271 -44.90 42.86 21.51
CA ALA A 271 -45.95 43.65 20.89
C ALA A 271 -46.36 44.73 21.90
N PRO A 272 -46.24 46.04 21.61
CA PRO A 272 -46.74 47.07 22.49
C PRO A 272 -48.28 47.03 22.47
N GLY A 273 -48.87 46.79 23.63
CA GLY A 273 -50.31 46.87 23.82
C GLY A 273 -50.81 48.26 23.46
N ALA A 274 -51.64 48.33 22.42
CA ALA A 274 -52.52 49.47 22.18
C ALA A 274 -53.63 49.43 23.24
N GLY A 275 -53.66 50.42 24.12
CA GLY A 275 -54.65 50.53 25.17
C GLY A 275 -54.72 51.93 25.78
N GLN A 276 -55.62 52.72 25.19
CA GLN A 276 -56.38 53.88 25.70
C GLN A 276 -55.64 55.05 26.35
#